data_AF-A0A0W0UTX5-F1
#
_entry.id   AF-A0A0W0UTX5-F1
#
_cell.length_a   1.000
_cell.length_b   1.000
_cell.length_c   1.000
_cell.angle_alpha   90.00
_cell.angle_beta   90.00
_cell.angle_gamma   90.00
#
_symmetry.space_group_name_H-M   'P 1'
#
loop_
_entity.id
_entity.type
_entity.pdbx_description
1 polymer ?
#
loop_
_entity_poly.entity_id
_entity_poly.type
_entity_poly.pdbx_seq_one_letter_code
_entity_poly.pdbx_strand_id
1 'polypeptide(L)'
;MRENEFYAGGLELDFFHSPEFENVDAISEDSDKAAAIARNALRILMMGWRDNWREILSVKVLKAILIRRDRELMRGMRLAFQEGFSYVYEQLNAKNELSIEQHRQAELYISNCLTLLPFSDINPFESIAIPQWIDNRWHFVDYKVIPIELTPTKGIKKLFIRDEDRVFAYALEPITNKKAEPHLIFMGTTYPAGQGFSEQINTDLKGFDTVGNKLYRSGRDRLLTWLATQNQKVRVCGTSLGGSLSLLLAIDQGDKLSRVYPLNPAGLYDSWFKKHFDNWDRLVNKPHVLIQKQGNDPVSRFGVWKSDWDVVRVIPPLDKQGPNELVDHALNYAGFSATQFIGVDTEKDNEEHQYRNFWLYTLGRGIVYYLGLLPYHYIVRPCMYYAVTHKLELSLAAASILLFTFSAIFLPSIILPAAFLLTIGLLPLVIDTIFTLGKMIATIFDTKKIPPAACHDPKLARNQALDIYNNHIESTFTLKELGTYYDAKRVLVKNKPFIPELEKEDKKDKFGGFSKKELLQQSLQKNNEQMLITVKNTKAKIYDMRQTVRLMNHIGFRSKDMLVATLKENHEHYLSGKPSTFLFK
;
A
#
# COMPACT_ATOMS: atom_id res chain seq x y z
N MET A 1 -27.03 -10.25 -5.76
CA MET A 1 -27.34 -11.32 -4.77
C MET A 1 -28.80 -11.24 -4.33
N ARG A 2 -29.43 -12.35 -3.91
CA ARG A 2 -30.79 -12.30 -3.31
C ARG A 2 -30.72 -11.99 -1.81
N GLU A 3 -31.73 -11.29 -1.30
CA GLU A 3 -31.89 -11.09 0.14
C GLU A 3 -31.93 -12.45 0.86
N ASN A 4 -31.17 -12.57 1.95
CA ASN A 4 -31.04 -13.78 2.78
C ASN A 4 -30.42 -15.01 2.10
N GLU A 5 -29.78 -14.85 0.94
CA GLU A 5 -29.03 -15.93 0.30
C GLU A 5 -27.79 -16.32 1.12
N PHE A 6 -27.64 -17.59 1.48
CA PHE A 6 -26.41 -18.06 2.13
C PHE A 6 -25.27 -18.13 1.11
N TYR A 7 -24.25 -17.29 1.26
CA TYR A 7 -23.18 -17.14 0.29
C TYR A 7 -21.93 -17.97 0.64
N ALA A 8 -21.50 -17.92 1.90
CA ALA A 8 -20.30 -18.55 2.41
C ALA A 8 -20.40 -18.84 3.92
N GLY A 9 -19.63 -19.81 4.41
CA GLY A 9 -19.58 -20.19 5.83
C GLY A 9 -19.09 -21.63 6.03
N GLY A 10 -18.94 -22.06 7.29
CA GLY A 10 -18.62 -23.45 7.64
C GLY A 10 -17.14 -23.84 7.55
N LEU A 11 -16.22 -22.89 7.38
CA LEU A 11 -14.77 -23.12 7.39
C LEU A 11 -14.10 -22.45 8.58
N GLU A 12 -13.40 -23.24 9.40
CA GLU A 12 -12.46 -22.72 10.40
C GLU A 12 -11.07 -22.54 9.77
N LEU A 13 -10.50 -21.35 9.93
CA LEU A 13 -9.14 -20.97 9.58
C LEU A 13 -8.56 -20.07 10.67
N ASP A 14 -7.55 -20.59 11.34
CA ASP A 14 -6.78 -19.83 12.32
C ASP A 14 -5.63 -19.08 11.64
N PHE A 15 -5.31 -17.88 12.13
CA PHE A 15 -4.14 -17.13 11.62
C PHE A 15 -2.84 -17.57 12.29
N PHE A 16 -2.89 -18.14 13.50
CA PHE A 16 -1.72 -18.67 14.20
C PHE A 16 -2.06 -19.99 14.88
N HIS A 17 -1.04 -20.82 15.17
CA HIS A 17 -1.21 -22.11 15.85
C HIS A 17 -1.88 -22.04 17.22
N SER A 18 -1.77 -20.90 17.90
CA SER A 18 -2.39 -20.68 19.21
C SER A 18 -3.08 -19.32 19.22
N PRO A 19 -4.32 -19.27 19.71
CA PRO A 19 -5.04 -18.02 19.85
C PRO A 19 -4.59 -17.26 21.11
N GLU A 20 -3.81 -17.87 22.01
CA GLU A 20 -3.33 -17.25 23.25
C GLU A 20 -2.26 -16.17 23.01
N PHE A 21 -2.30 -15.11 23.83
CA PHE A 21 -1.31 -14.05 23.77
C PHE A 21 0.05 -14.51 24.30
N GLU A 22 1.10 -14.11 23.61
CA GLU A 22 2.47 -14.27 24.08
C GLU A 22 2.76 -13.32 25.24
N ASN A 23 3.46 -13.81 26.26
CA ASN A 23 3.92 -13.00 27.38
C ASN A 23 5.11 -12.12 26.95
N VAL A 24 4.82 -10.88 26.59
CA VAL A 24 5.81 -9.90 26.10
C VAL A 24 6.83 -9.51 27.17
N ASP A 25 6.44 -9.53 28.46
CA ASP A 25 7.31 -9.13 29.57
C ASP A 25 8.41 -10.15 29.86
N ALA A 26 8.18 -11.42 29.51
CA ALA A 26 9.15 -12.50 29.67
C ALA A 26 10.27 -12.49 28.61
N ILE A 27 10.12 -11.73 27.52
CA ILE A 27 11.11 -11.65 26.44
C ILE A 27 12.18 -10.62 26.84
N SER A 28 13.45 -10.83 26.50
CA SER A 28 14.53 -9.88 26.80
C SER A 28 14.88 -9.00 25.60
N GLU A 29 14.96 -9.58 24.40
CA GLU A 29 15.36 -8.88 23.17
C GLU A 29 14.23 -7.98 22.62
N ASP A 30 14.55 -6.74 22.24
CA ASP A 30 13.55 -5.75 21.82
C ASP A 30 12.90 -6.08 20.46
N SER A 31 13.66 -6.71 19.57
CA SER A 31 13.22 -7.21 18.27
C SER A 31 12.17 -8.31 18.43
N ASP A 32 12.41 -9.28 19.32
CA ASP A 32 11.51 -10.38 19.62
C ASP A 32 10.28 -9.90 20.38
N LYS A 33 10.42 -8.93 21.29
CA LYS A 33 9.28 -8.24 21.91
C LYS A 33 8.40 -7.60 20.85
N ALA A 34 9.00 -6.91 19.89
CA ALA A 34 8.25 -6.26 18.83
C ALA A 34 7.48 -7.27 17.97
N ALA A 35 8.07 -8.42 17.67
CA ALA A 35 7.41 -9.52 16.96
C ALA A 35 6.25 -10.12 17.78
N ALA A 36 6.44 -10.38 19.08
CA ALA A 36 5.39 -10.90 19.96
C ALA A 36 4.20 -9.94 20.09
N ILE A 37 4.47 -8.63 20.27
CA ILE A 37 3.43 -7.58 20.27
C ILE A 37 2.66 -7.61 18.94
N ALA A 38 3.36 -7.71 17.82
CA ALA A 38 2.73 -7.72 16.50
C ALA A 38 1.85 -8.97 16.29
N ARG A 39 2.31 -10.16 16.71
CA ARG A 39 1.49 -11.38 16.67
C ARG A 39 0.26 -11.26 17.57
N ASN A 40 0.40 -10.74 18.78
CA ASN A 40 -0.76 -10.52 19.67
C ASN A 40 -1.79 -9.57 19.05
N ALA A 41 -1.35 -8.48 18.41
CA ALA A 41 -2.24 -7.58 17.70
C ALA A 41 -2.98 -8.28 16.54
N LEU A 42 -2.27 -9.11 15.76
CA LEU A 42 -2.88 -9.90 14.68
C LEU A 42 -3.80 -11.02 15.19
N ARG A 43 -3.55 -11.59 16.39
CA ARG A 43 -4.48 -12.52 17.03
C ARG A 43 -5.82 -11.85 17.30
N ILE A 44 -5.83 -10.63 17.82
CA ILE A 44 -7.09 -9.88 17.98
C ILE A 44 -7.74 -9.67 16.61
N LEU A 45 -6.99 -9.13 15.65
CA LEU A 45 -7.56 -8.73 14.35
C LEU A 45 -8.07 -9.92 13.51
N MET A 46 -7.42 -11.09 13.58
CA MET A 46 -7.68 -12.22 12.68
C MET A 46 -8.27 -13.46 13.37
N MET A 47 -8.20 -13.54 14.70
CA MET A 47 -8.68 -14.67 15.51
C MET A 47 -9.70 -14.23 16.58
N GLY A 48 -10.17 -12.99 16.49
CA GLY A 48 -11.36 -12.49 17.18
C GLY A 48 -11.05 -11.76 18.47
N TRP A 49 -12.09 -11.12 19.01
CA TRP A 49 -11.98 -10.39 20.27
C TRP A 49 -11.68 -11.31 21.45
N ARG A 50 -10.96 -10.76 22.44
CA ARG A 50 -10.63 -11.44 23.70
C ARG A 50 -10.73 -10.48 24.87
N ASP A 51 -11.27 -10.96 25.99
CA ASP A 51 -11.44 -10.14 27.19
C ASP A 51 -10.13 -9.65 27.80
N ASN A 52 -9.05 -10.43 27.62
CA ASN A 52 -7.72 -10.11 28.09
C ASN A 52 -6.92 -9.19 27.14
N TRP A 53 -7.55 -8.53 26.15
CA TRP A 53 -6.89 -7.62 25.19
C TRP A 53 -5.98 -6.55 25.83
N ARG A 54 -6.28 -6.17 27.09
CA ARG A 54 -5.50 -5.18 27.86
C ARG A 54 -4.05 -5.62 28.08
N GLU A 55 -3.76 -6.91 28.02
CA GLU A 55 -2.40 -7.48 28.14
C GLU A 55 -1.47 -7.01 27.00
N ILE A 56 -2.03 -6.55 25.87
CA ILE A 56 -1.24 -6.03 24.74
C ILE A 56 -0.85 -4.56 24.96
N LEU A 57 -1.56 -3.84 25.83
CA LEU A 57 -1.31 -2.43 26.05
C LEU A 57 0.02 -2.22 26.78
N SER A 58 0.91 -1.47 26.15
CA SER A 58 2.15 -1.01 26.75
C SER A 58 2.42 0.44 26.37
N VAL A 59 3.29 1.11 27.13
CA VAL A 59 3.76 2.46 26.79
C VAL A 59 4.41 2.50 25.40
N LYS A 60 5.10 1.43 25.00
CA LYS A 60 5.70 1.29 23.67
C LYS A 60 4.60 1.28 22.59
N VAL A 61 3.56 0.47 22.77
CA VAL A 61 2.40 0.40 21.84
C VAL A 61 1.66 1.73 21.76
N LEU A 62 1.36 2.36 22.90
CA LEU A 62 0.68 3.67 22.92
C LEU A 62 1.51 4.76 22.19
N LYS A 63 2.83 4.79 22.41
CA LYS A 63 3.73 5.70 21.67
C LYS A 63 3.73 5.38 20.18
N ALA A 64 3.76 4.10 19.81
CA ALA A 64 3.76 3.65 18.42
C ALA A 64 2.48 4.05 17.66
N ILE A 65 1.34 4.09 18.37
CA ILE A 65 0.02 4.43 17.81
C ILE A 65 -0.23 5.95 17.80
N LEU A 66 0.13 6.67 18.86
CA LEU A 66 -0.29 8.06 19.06
C LEU A 66 0.80 9.09 18.74
N ILE A 67 2.08 8.74 18.86
CA ILE A 67 3.18 9.70 18.81
C ILE A 67 4.06 9.48 17.58
N ARG A 68 4.66 8.31 17.46
CA ARG A 68 5.61 8.00 16.38
C ARG A 68 5.67 6.52 16.12
N ARG A 69 5.60 6.17 14.84
CA ARG A 69 5.74 4.80 14.33
C ARG A 69 7.02 4.14 14.83
N ASP A 70 6.87 2.90 15.25
CA ASP A 70 7.97 2.03 15.65
C ASP A 70 8.33 1.09 14.48
N ARG A 71 9.54 1.24 13.95
CA ARG A 71 10.00 0.48 12.78
C ARG A 71 10.20 -1.00 13.09
N GLU A 72 10.57 -1.34 14.32
CA GLU A 72 10.75 -2.74 14.74
C GLU A 72 9.39 -3.42 14.88
N LEU A 73 8.37 -2.73 15.41
CA LEU A 73 6.99 -3.24 15.41
C LEU A 73 6.48 -3.50 13.98
N MET A 74 6.72 -2.58 13.05
CA MET A 74 6.32 -2.77 11.64
C MET A 74 7.07 -3.95 11.01
N ARG A 75 8.36 -4.11 11.31
CA ARG A 75 9.14 -5.28 10.85
C ARG A 75 8.59 -6.59 11.42
N GLY A 76 8.29 -6.62 12.73
CA GLY A 76 7.66 -7.75 13.40
C GLY A 76 6.29 -8.10 12.82
N MET A 77 5.48 -7.10 12.50
CA MET A 77 4.16 -7.30 11.88
C MET A 77 4.25 -7.91 10.49
N ARG A 78 5.23 -7.54 9.66
CA ARG A 78 5.46 -8.20 8.36
C ARG A 78 5.83 -9.67 8.51
N LEU A 79 6.66 -10.01 9.51
CA LEU A 79 7.02 -11.39 9.80
C LEU A 79 5.79 -12.18 10.28
N ALA A 80 5.01 -11.61 11.21
CA ALA A 80 3.80 -12.22 11.73
C ALA A 80 2.73 -12.45 10.65
N PHE A 81 2.59 -11.55 9.67
CA PHE A 81 1.75 -11.79 8.50
C PHE A 81 2.25 -12.98 7.66
N GLN A 82 3.57 -13.09 7.44
CA GLN A 82 4.12 -14.22 6.70
C GLN A 82 3.88 -15.55 7.41
N GLU A 83 4.08 -15.59 8.73
CA GLU A 83 3.80 -16.75 9.57
C GLU A 83 2.34 -17.16 9.46
N GLY A 84 1.42 -16.20 9.58
CA GLY A 84 0.00 -16.51 9.50
C GLY A 84 -0.47 -16.92 8.12
N PHE A 85 0.04 -16.31 7.03
CA PHE A 85 -0.23 -16.80 5.68
C PHE A 85 0.30 -18.23 5.45
N SER A 86 1.44 -18.58 6.04
CA SER A 86 1.98 -19.94 5.99
C SER A 86 1.02 -20.91 6.69
N TYR A 87 0.56 -20.56 7.88
CA TYR A 87 -0.32 -21.42 8.65
C TYR A 87 -1.71 -21.59 8.01
N VAL A 88 -2.25 -20.53 7.41
CA VAL A 88 -3.49 -20.61 6.62
C VAL A 88 -3.30 -21.51 5.40
N TYR A 89 -2.16 -21.40 4.69
CA TYR A 89 -1.86 -22.29 3.56
C TYR A 89 -1.79 -23.76 3.99
N GLU A 90 -1.14 -24.06 5.10
CA GLU A 90 -1.04 -25.42 5.64
C GLU A 90 -2.42 -26.02 5.96
N GLN A 91 -3.29 -25.25 6.64
CA GLN A 91 -4.66 -25.67 6.92
C GLN A 91 -5.48 -25.91 5.66
N LEU A 92 -5.36 -25.04 4.66
CA LEU A 92 -6.08 -25.17 3.39
C LEU A 92 -5.58 -26.37 2.57
N ASN A 93 -4.28 -26.64 2.57
CA ASN A 93 -3.67 -27.75 1.85
C ASN A 93 -3.90 -29.10 2.56
N ALA A 94 -4.12 -29.10 3.87
CA ALA A 94 -4.48 -30.30 4.64
C ALA A 94 -5.94 -30.73 4.45
N LYS A 95 -6.81 -29.87 3.89
CA LYS A 95 -8.21 -30.18 3.60
C LYS A 95 -8.32 -30.76 2.19
N ASN A 96 -8.81 -32.00 2.08
CA ASN A 96 -8.88 -32.73 0.81
C ASN A 96 -9.89 -32.10 -0.18
N GLU A 97 -11.06 -31.70 0.30
CA GLU A 97 -12.10 -31.03 -0.50
C GLU A 97 -12.80 -29.97 0.36
N LEU A 98 -13.02 -28.78 -0.21
CA LEU A 98 -13.85 -27.74 0.39
C LEU A 98 -15.15 -27.64 -0.41
N SER A 99 -16.27 -27.43 0.28
CA SER A 99 -17.50 -27.01 -0.39
C SER A 99 -17.33 -25.65 -1.07
N ILE A 100 -18.28 -25.28 -1.95
CA ILE A 100 -18.25 -23.99 -2.65
C ILE A 100 -18.28 -22.83 -1.64
N GLU A 101 -19.09 -22.97 -0.60
CA GLU A 101 -19.29 -21.99 0.47
C GLU A 101 -18.02 -21.83 1.32
N GLN A 102 -17.35 -22.94 1.65
CA GLN A 102 -16.06 -22.93 2.34
C GLN A 102 -14.95 -22.34 1.47
N HIS A 103 -14.92 -22.66 0.17
CA HIS A 103 -13.98 -22.05 -0.77
C HIS A 103 -14.15 -20.52 -0.85
N ARG A 104 -15.39 -20.04 -0.94
CA ARG A 104 -15.69 -18.60 -0.91
C ARG A 104 -15.24 -17.98 0.42
N GLN A 105 -15.50 -18.63 1.55
CA GLN A 105 -15.04 -18.15 2.86
C GLN A 105 -13.51 -18.06 2.93
N ALA A 106 -12.78 -19.05 2.43
CA ALA A 106 -11.31 -19.04 2.39
C ALA A 106 -10.78 -17.84 1.59
N GLU A 107 -11.36 -17.57 0.41
CA GLU A 107 -10.97 -16.43 -0.40
C GLU A 107 -11.26 -15.08 0.28
N LEU A 108 -12.41 -14.95 0.96
CA LEU A 108 -12.73 -13.75 1.74
C LEU A 108 -11.79 -13.58 2.92
N TYR A 109 -11.46 -14.65 3.64
CA TYR A 109 -10.53 -14.60 4.76
C TYR A 109 -9.15 -14.12 4.32
N ILE A 110 -8.58 -14.71 3.27
CA ILE A 110 -7.28 -14.30 2.72
C ILE A 110 -7.34 -12.84 2.25
N SER A 111 -8.41 -12.44 1.56
CA SER A 111 -8.59 -11.04 1.14
C SER A 111 -8.63 -10.07 2.32
N ASN A 112 -9.37 -10.41 3.37
CA ASN A 112 -9.48 -9.60 4.59
C ASN A 112 -8.12 -9.50 5.30
N CYS A 113 -7.35 -10.59 5.38
CA CYS A 113 -5.97 -10.56 5.86
C CYS A 113 -5.10 -9.59 5.04
N LEU A 114 -5.21 -9.62 3.71
CA LEU A 114 -4.48 -8.71 2.83
C LEU A 114 -4.88 -7.24 3.04
N THR A 115 -6.15 -6.94 3.33
CA THR A 115 -6.57 -5.55 3.58
C THR A 115 -5.88 -4.91 4.78
N LEU A 116 -5.42 -5.74 5.74
CA LEU A 116 -4.73 -5.30 6.95
C LEU A 116 -3.19 -5.29 6.80
N LEU A 117 -2.64 -5.93 5.76
CA LEU A 117 -1.21 -5.97 5.50
C LEU A 117 -0.57 -4.57 5.33
N PRO A 118 -1.20 -3.57 4.68
CA PRO A 118 -0.64 -2.22 4.55
C PRO A 118 -0.27 -1.53 5.87
N PHE A 119 -0.91 -1.90 6.99
CA PHE A 119 -0.62 -1.31 8.30
C PHE A 119 0.77 -1.70 8.84
N SER A 120 1.46 -2.68 8.24
CA SER A 120 2.79 -3.13 8.63
C SER A 120 3.95 -2.45 7.89
N ASP A 121 3.70 -1.39 7.11
CA ASP A 121 4.67 -0.78 6.18
C ASP A 121 5.36 -1.81 5.29
N ILE A 122 4.61 -2.36 4.35
CA ILE A 122 5.12 -3.43 3.51
C ILE A 122 6.40 -2.97 2.81
N ASN A 123 7.51 -3.65 3.10
CA ASN A 123 8.83 -3.24 2.63
C ASN A 123 8.98 -3.65 1.16
N PRO A 124 9.30 -2.73 0.23
CA PRO A 124 9.45 -3.06 -1.18
C PRO A 124 10.58 -4.05 -1.43
N PHE A 125 11.56 -4.16 -0.54
CA PHE A 125 12.73 -5.03 -0.70
C PHE A 125 12.58 -6.37 0.02
N GLU A 126 11.35 -6.69 0.43
CA GLU A 126 10.93 -7.99 0.92
C GLU A 126 9.91 -8.62 -0.04
N SER A 127 9.72 -9.94 0.05
CA SER A 127 8.63 -10.68 -0.58
C SER A 127 7.64 -11.13 0.48
N ILE A 128 6.38 -11.25 0.09
CA ILE A 128 5.33 -11.87 0.91
C ILE A 128 4.75 -13.05 0.12
N ALA A 129 4.67 -14.22 0.75
CA ALA A 129 4.03 -15.39 0.18
C ALA A 129 2.58 -15.49 0.68
N ILE A 130 1.64 -15.67 -0.26
CA ILE A 130 0.20 -15.61 0.00
C ILE A 130 -0.46 -16.88 -0.59
N PRO A 131 -1.41 -17.53 0.13
CA PRO A 131 -2.20 -18.62 -0.42
C PRO A 131 -3.10 -18.13 -1.56
N GLN A 132 -3.07 -18.81 -2.71
CA GLN A 132 -3.95 -18.51 -3.84
C GLN A 132 -4.43 -19.80 -4.50
N TRP A 133 -5.72 -19.88 -4.80
CA TRP A 133 -6.30 -20.99 -5.55
C TRP A 133 -6.01 -20.85 -7.05
N ILE A 134 -5.25 -21.78 -7.61
CA ILE A 134 -4.81 -21.79 -9.01
C ILE A 134 -4.87 -23.23 -9.53
N ASP A 135 -5.44 -23.44 -10.71
CA ASP A 135 -5.56 -24.77 -11.34
C ASP A 135 -6.14 -25.84 -10.38
N ASN A 136 -7.21 -25.50 -9.66
CA ASN A 136 -7.90 -26.38 -8.71
C ASN A 136 -7.05 -26.89 -7.54
N ARG A 137 -6.04 -26.10 -7.11
CA ARG A 137 -5.30 -26.36 -5.87
C ARG A 137 -4.81 -25.07 -5.23
N TRP A 138 -4.54 -25.14 -3.93
CA TRP A 138 -3.90 -24.03 -3.23
C TRP A 138 -2.41 -23.99 -3.56
N HIS A 139 -1.93 -22.80 -3.88
CA HIS A 139 -0.52 -22.51 -4.09
C HIS A 139 -0.08 -21.45 -3.10
N PHE A 140 1.13 -21.61 -2.56
CA PHE A 140 1.78 -20.56 -1.78
C PHE A 140 2.66 -19.72 -2.70
N VAL A 141 2.15 -18.56 -3.10
CA VAL A 141 2.76 -17.75 -4.17
C VAL A 141 3.55 -16.60 -3.57
N ASP A 142 4.83 -16.52 -3.93
CA ASP A 142 5.72 -15.41 -3.61
C ASP A 142 5.41 -14.16 -4.44
N TYR A 143 5.16 -13.04 -3.78
CA TYR A 143 4.91 -11.75 -4.41
C TYR A 143 5.99 -10.72 -4.10
N LYS A 144 6.33 -9.94 -5.14
CA LYS A 144 7.11 -8.71 -5.05
C LYS A 144 6.19 -7.54 -4.70
N VAL A 145 6.60 -6.74 -3.72
CA VAL A 145 5.87 -5.55 -3.27
C VAL A 145 6.28 -4.32 -4.09
N ILE A 146 5.28 -3.56 -4.55
CA ILE A 146 5.44 -2.31 -5.30
C ILE A 146 4.49 -1.25 -4.71
N PRO A 147 4.99 -0.29 -3.92
CA PRO A 147 4.18 0.83 -3.47
C PRO A 147 3.81 1.76 -4.62
N ILE A 148 2.55 2.17 -4.67
CA ILE A 148 2.00 3.14 -5.62
C ILE A 148 1.49 4.33 -4.82
N GLU A 149 2.18 5.46 -4.91
CA GLU A 149 1.81 6.68 -4.18
C GLU A 149 0.50 7.27 -4.73
N LEU A 150 -0.48 7.49 -3.85
CA LEU A 150 -1.77 8.09 -4.18
C LEU A 150 -1.77 9.60 -3.97
N THR A 151 -0.89 10.12 -3.11
CA THR A 151 -0.77 11.56 -2.86
C THR A 151 -0.15 12.34 -4.02
N PRO A 152 -0.41 13.66 -4.11
CA PRO A 152 0.16 14.49 -5.15
C PRO A 152 1.69 14.47 -5.13
N THR A 153 2.30 14.16 -6.27
CA THR A 153 3.76 14.11 -6.43
C THR A 153 4.34 15.35 -7.12
N LYS A 154 3.49 16.23 -7.66
CA LYS A 154 3.92 17.43 -8.39
C LYS A 154 2.91 18.56 -8.26
N GLY A 155 3.35 19.78 -8.56
CA GLY A 155 2.53 20.99 -8.54
C GLY A 155 2.18 21.49 -7.13
N ILE A 156 1.32 22.50 -7.06
CA ILE A 156 1.01 23.24 -5.82
C ILE A 156 0.55 22.33 -4.68
N LYS A 157 -0.24 21.30 -4.97
CA LYS A 157 -0.77 20.39 -3.93
C LYS A 157 0.34 19.61 -3.22
N LYS A 158 1.48 19.35 -3.88
CA LYS A 158 2.63 18.66 -3.27
C LYS A 158 3.24 19.46 -2.10
N LEU A 159 3.12 20.78 -2.11
CA LEU A 159 3.64 21.66 -1.04
C LEU A 159 3.01 21.37 0.32
N PHE A 160 1.80 20.81 0.35
CA PHE A 160 1.06 20.49 1.57
C PHE A 160 1.20 19.03 1.99
N ILE A 161 1.98 18.23 1.25
CA ILE A 161 2.18 16.80 1.51
C ILE A 161 3.60 16.61 2.05
N ARG A 162 3.70 16.28 3.34
CA ARG A 162 4.95 15.86 3.98
C ARG A 162 5.21 14.38 3.74
N ASP A 163 6.36 13.88 4.18
CA ASP A 163 6.66 12.46 4.03
C ASP A 163 5.66 11.60 4.81
N GLU A 164 5.26 12.02 6.01
CA GLU A 164 4.29 11.30 6.85
C GLU A 164 2.85 11.37 6.31
N ASP A 165 2.57 12.29 5.37
CA ASP A 165 1.24 12.46 4.75
C ASP A 165 1.05 11.58 3.52
N ARG A 166 2.12 10.97 3.01
CA ARG A 166 2.06 10.18 1.78
C ARG A 166 1.17 8.96 1.98
N VAL A 167 0.25 8.73 1.06
CA VAL A 167 -0.67 7.58 1.11
C VAL A 167 -0.34 6.66 -0.05
N PHE A 168 -0.38 5.34 0.18
CA PHE A 168 0.00 4.34 -0.81
C PHE A 168 -1.09 3.30 -1.02
N ALA A 169 -1.22 2.83 -2.26
CA ALA A 169 -1.69 1.48 -2.54
C ALA A 169 -0.48 0.56 -2.69
N TYR A 170 -0.66 -0.74 -2.46
CA TYR A 170 0.40 -1.73 -2.56
C TYR A 170 0.05 -2.74 -3.64
N ALA A 171 0.80 -2.72 -4.73
CA ALA A 171 0.74 -3.73 -5.76
C ALA A 171 1.63 -4.92 -5.38
N LEU A 172 1.10 -6.13 -5.54
CA LEU A 172 1.80 -7.39 -5.32
C LEU A 172 1.88 -8.14 -6.64
N GLU A 173 3.10 -8.34 -7.14
CA GLU A 173 3.35 -9.03 -8.42
C GLU A 173 3.97 -10.41 -8.19
N PRO A 174 3.41 -11.50 -8.76
CA PRO A 174 3.99 -12.83 -8.62
C PRO A 174 5.44 -12.88 -9.13
N ILE A 175 6.34 -13.47 -8.34
CA ILE A 175 7.77 -13.54 -8.71
C ILE A 175 8.02 -14.64 -9.74
N THR A 176 7.40 -15.82 -9.58
CA THR A 176 7.66 -16.99 -10.45
C THR A 176 6.40 -17.57 -11.10
N ASN A 177 5.26 -17.53 -10.42
CA ASN A 177 4.04 -18.19 -10.88
C ASN A 177 3.35 -17.35 -11.98
N LYS A 178 3.38 -17.82 -13.23
CA LYS A 178 2.80 -17.14 -14.41
C LYS A 178 1.25 -17.14 -14.41
N LYS A 179 0.62 -18.03 -13.66
CA LYS A 179 -0.85 -18.17 -13.56
C LYS A 179 -1.44 -17.46 -12.35
N ALA A 180 -0.60 -17.08 -11.39
CA ALA A 180 -1.05 -16.34 -10.23
C ALA A 180 -1.54 -14.94 -10.64
N GLU A 181 -2.67 -14.54 -10.06
CA GLU A 181 -3.18 -13.19 -10.25
C GLU A 181 -2.39 -12.20 -9.38
N PRO A 182 -2.00 -11.02 -9.90
CA PRO A 182 -1.47 -9.94 -9.08
C PRO A 182 -2.55 -9.37 -8.17
N HIS A 183 -2.12 -8.79 -7.05
CA HIS A 183 -3.03 -8.11 -6.12
C HIS A 183 -2.75 -6.60 -6.10
N LEU A 184 -3.79 -5.82 -5.88
CA LEU A 184 -3.71 -4.41 -5.54
C LEU A 184 -4.45 -4.16 -4.24
N ILE A 185 -3.72 -3.72 -3.23
CA ILE A 185 -4.25 -3.49 -1.89
C ILE A 185 -4.30 -2.00 -1.62
N PHE A 186 -5.50 -1.46 -1.44
CA PHE A 186 -5.66 -0.08 -1.00
C PHE A 186 -5.63 -0.01 0.53
N MET A 187 -4.76 0.86 1.05
CA MET A 187 -4.63 1.07 2.49
C MET A 187 -5.87 1.78 3.06
N GLY A 188 -6.44 1.21 4.12
CA GLY A 188 -7.48 1.85 4.91
C GLY A 188 -6.96 3.00 5.78
N THR A 189 -7.86 3.77 6.37
CA THR A 189 -7.49 4.87 7.27
C THR A 189 -6.72 4.33 8.46
N THR A 190 -5.51 4.85 8.66
CA THR A 190 -4.58 4.38 9.69
C THR A 190 -4.81 5.06 11.04
N TYR A 191 -3.93 4.78 12.00
CA TYR A 191 -3.92 5.37 13.33
C TYR A 191 -3.11 6.69 13.34
N PRO A 192 -3.21 7.55 14.38
CA PRO A 192 -2.63 8.90 14.35
C PRO A 192 -1.15 9.01 13.97
N ALA A 193 -0.31 8.08 14.43
CA ALA A 193 1.10 8.03 14.05
C ALA A 193 1.36 7.35 12.70
N GLY A 194 0.39 6.63 12.13
CA GLY A 194 0.52 5.86 10.90
C GLY A 194 0.73 6.71 9.64
N GLN A 195 1.35 6.10 8.63
CA GLN A 195 1.66 6.75 7.35
C GLN A 195 0.38 7.19 6.63
N GLY A 196 0.29 8.47 6.31
CA GLY A 196 -0.81 9.04 5.53
C GLY A 196 -2.04 9.44 6.35
N PHE A 197 -2.04 9.27 7.68
CA PHE A 197 -3.22 9.48 8.54
C PHE A 197 -3.95 10.79 8.27
N SER A 198 -3.22 11.92 8.29
CA SER A 198 -3.84 13.24 8.13
C SER A 198 -4.50 13.40 6.77
N GLU A 199 -3.88 12.90 5.69
CA GLU A 199 -4.44 13.00 4.35
C GLU A 199 -5.58 11.99 4.12
N GLN A 200 -5.55 10.85 4.79
CA GLN A 200 -6.66 9.89 4.79
C GLN A 200 -7.91 10.50 5.45
N ILE A 201 -7.78 11.07 6.65
CA ILE A 201 -8.88 11.79 7.31
C ILE A 201 -9.38 12.96 6.44
N ASN A 202 -8.46 13.70 5.82
CA ASN A 202 -8.79 14.78 4.88
C ASN A 202 -9.65 14.30 3.71
N THR A 203 -9.33 13.14 3.13
CA THR A 203 -10.11 12.60 2.02
C THR A 203 -11.39 11.87 2.44
N ASP A 204 -11.44 11.31 3.64
CA ASP A 204 -12.63 10.63 4.16
C ASP A 204 -13.77 11.62 4.37
N LEU A 205 -13.43 12.74 5.02
CA LEU A 205 -14.38 13.76 5.38
C LEU A 205 -14.70 14.71 4.23
N LYS A 206 -14.04 14.63 3.07
CA LYS A 206 -14.34 15.52 1.95
C LYS A 206 -15.79 15.32 1.46
N GLY A 207 -16.63 16.34 1.66
CA GLY A 207 -18.04 16.33 1.26
C GLY A 207 -18.26 16.38 -0.26
N PHE A 208 -19.50 16.09 -0.66
CA PHE A 208 -19.99 16.09 -2.05
C PHE A 208 -19.17 15.22 -3.02
N ASP A 209 -18.51 14.18 -2.50
CA ASP A 209 -17.69 13.27 -3.28
C ASP A 209 -17.61 11.89 -2.63
N THR A 210 -17.16 10.88 -3.36
CA THR A 210 -16.93 9.55 -2.76
C THR A 210 -15.75 9.66 -1.81
N VAL A 211 -15.83 8.99 -0.66
CA VAL A 211 -14.68 8.79 0.26
C VAL A 211 -13.45 8.34 -0.54
N GLY A 212 -12.30 8.99 -0.32
CA GLY A 212 -11.06 8.65 -1.02
C GLY A 212 -10.91 9.21 -2.45
N ASN A 213 -11.92 9.86 -3.03
CA ASN A 213 -11.87 10.28 -4.44
C ASN A 213 -10.73 11.27 -4.75
N LYS A 214 -10.34 12.10 -3.79
CA LYS A 214 -9.20 13.02 -3.91
C LYS A 214 -7.89 12.24 -4.08
N LEU A 215 -7.68 11.20 -3.26
CA LEU A 215 -6.51 10.31 -3.36
C LEU A 215 -6.53 9.52 -4.66
N TYR A 216 -7.68 8.93 -5.02
CA TYR A 216 -7.83 8.18 -6.25
C TYR A 216 -7.43 9.01 -7.48
N ARG A 217 -7.99 10.22 -7.62
CA ARG A 217 -7.66 11.15 -8.72
C ARG A 217 -6.18 11.48 -8.81
N SER A 218 -5.55 11.68 -7.66
CA SER A 218 -4.13 12.04 -7.58
C SER A 218 -3.21 10.87 -7.92
N GLY A 219 -3.58 9.65 -7.52
CA GLY A 219 -2.86 8.41 -7.79
C GLY A 219 -3.17 7.74 -9.13
N ARG A 220 -4.27 8.14 -9.78
CA ARG A 220 -4.88 7.46 -10.92
C ARG A 220 -3.87 7.09 -12.01
N ASP A 221 -3.12 8.05 -12.53
CA ASP A 221 -2.19 7.79 -13.64
C ASP A 221 -1.12 6.75 -13.28
N ARG A 222 -0.66 6.71 -12.02
CA ARG A 222 0.31 5.72 -11.54
C ARG A 222 -0.32 4.34 -11.41
N LEU A 223 -1.55 4.26 -10.92
CA LEU A 223 -2.34 3.02 -10.89
C LEU A 223 -2.55 2.49 -12.31
N LEU A 224 -2.98 3.34 -13.25
CA LEU A 224 -3.21 2.95 -14.64
C LEU A 224 -1.94 2.51 -15.35
N THR A 225 -0.82 3.20 -15.08
CA THR A 225 0.50 2.83 -15.60
C THR A 225 0.88 1.43 -15.12
N TRP A 226 0.72 1.14 -13.82
CA TRP A 226 1.02 -0.18 -13.27
C TRP A 226 0.09 -1.27 -13.84
N LEU A 227 -1.23 -1.02 -13.88
CA LEU A 227 -2.23 -1.92 -14.44
C LEU A 227 -1.94 -2.28 -15.90
N ALA A 228 -1.49 -1.31 -16.70
CA ALA A 228 -1.16 -1.51 -18.11
C ALA A 228 0.05 -2.44 -18.33
N THR A 229 0.83 -2.73 -17.28
CA THR A 229 1.94 -3.69 -17.37
C THR A 229 1.56 -5.11 -16.98
N GLN A 230 0.34 -5.36 -16.48
CA GLN A 230 -0.06 -6.69 -16.01
C GLN A 230 -0.56 -7.58 -17.15
N ASN A 231 -0.14 -8.85 -17.14
CA ASN A 231 -0.61 -9.85 -18.11
C ASN A 231 -1.91 -10.54 -17.67
N GLN A 232 -2.18 -10.53 -16.36
CA GLN A 232 -3.35 -11.13 -15.75
C GLN A 232 -4.26 -10.02 -15.21
N LYS A 233 -5.55 -10.30 -15.12
CA LYS A 233 -6.48 -9.45 -14.39
C LYS A 233 -6.08 -9.37 -12.91
N VAL A 234 -6.33 -8.22 -12.30
CA VAL A 234 -5.87 -7.91 -10.93
C VAL A 234 -6.97 -8.17 -9.90
N ARG A 235 -6.62 -8.80 -8.77
CA ARG A 235 -7.47 -8.86 -7.57
C ARG A 235 -7.30 -7.61 -6.74
N VAL A 236 -8.39 -6.94 -6.39
CA VAL A 236 -8.36 -5.69 -5.64
C VAL A 236 -9.03 -5.88 -4.29
N CYS A 237 -8.39 -5.41 -3.23
CA CYS A 237 -8.99 -5.42 -1.91
C CYS A 237 -8.58 -4.19 -1.09
N GLY A 238 -9.36 -3.89 -0.07
CA GLY A 238 -9.05 -2.83 0.88
C GLY A 238 -10.13 -2.75 1.96
N THR A 239 -9.77 -2.23 3.12
CA THR A 239 -10.69 -2.03 4.24
C THR A 239 -11.02 -0.55 4.43
N SER A 240 -12.23 -0.20 4.85
CA SER A 240 -12.63 1.18 5.15
C SER A 240 -12.43 2.11 3.93
N LEU A 241 -11.70 3.23 4.07
CA LEU A 241 -11.22 4.06 2.96
C LEU A 241 -10.60 3.25 1.81
N GLY A 242 -9.79 2.23 2.13
CA GLY A 242 -9.18 1.36 1.13
C GLY A 242 -10.23 0.56 0.35
N GLY A 243 -11.32 0.17 1.00
CA GLY A 243 -12.48 -0.42 0.34
C GLY A 243 -13.17 0.58 -0.59
N SER A 244 -13.38 1.83 -0.17
CA SER A 244 -13.94 2.88 -1.05
C SER A 244 -13.05 3.17 -2.28
N LEU A 245 -11.73 3.17 -2.10
CA LEU A 245 -10.78 3.30 -3.21
C LEU A 245 -10.84 2.10 -4.17
N SER A 246 -11.06 0.90 -3.65
CA SER A 246 -11.26 -0.32 -4.46
C SER A 246 -12.52 -0.19 -5.33
N LEU A 247 -13.61 0.34 -4.78
CA LEU A 247 -14.85 0.62 -5.50
C LEU A 247 -14.66 1.69 -6.59
N LEU A 248 -13.91 2.75 -6.30
CA LEU A 248 -13.56 3.79 -7.28
C LEU A 248 -12.76 3.23 -8.45
N LEU A 249 -11.82 2.31 -8.19
CA LEU A 249 -11.09 1.64 -9.26
C LEU A 249 -12.00 0.69 -10.07
N ALA A 250 -12.94 0.00 -9.41
CA ALA A 250 -13.86 -0.91 -10.07
C ALA A 250 -14.73 -0.21 -11.13
N ILE A 251 -15.27 0.97 -10.81
CA ILE A 251 -16.07 1.75 -11.77
C ILE A 251 -15.25 2.37 -12.89
N ASP A 252 -13.95 2.60 -12.68
CA ASP A 252 -13.08 3.25 -13.68
C ASP A 252 -12.43 2.23 -14.63
N GLN A 253 -11.90 1.12 -14.09
CA GLN A 253 -11.03 0.16 -14.79
C GLN A 253 -11.44 -1.30 -14.57
N GLY A 254 -12.72 -1.57 -14.32
CA GLY A 254 -13.21 -2.91 -13.99
C GLY A 254 -12.86 -4.00 -15.02
N ASP A 255 -12.68 -3.64 -16.29
CA ASP A 255 -12.24 -4.55 -17.36
C ASP A 255 -10.87 -5.18 -17.11
N LYS A 256 -10.00 -4.50 -16.35
CA LYS A 256 -8.66 -4.97 -15.96
C LYS A 256 -8.65 -5.76 -14.65
N LEU A 257 -9.79 -5.84 -13.97
CA LEU A 257 -9.89 -6.49 -12.67
C LEU A 257 -10.55 -7.87 -12.82
N SER A 258 -10.14 -8.81 -11.99
CA SER A 258 -10.79 -10.11 -11.87
C SER A 258 -11.88 -10.05 -10.81
N ARG A 259 -11.53 -9.56 -9.62
CA ARG A 259 -12.39 -9.48 -8.44
C ARG A 259 -12.05 -8.27 -7.58
N VAL A 260 -13.05 -7.76 -6.88
CA VAL A 260 -12.94 -6.63 -5.97
C VAL A 260 -13.62 -6.97 -4.65
N TYR A 261 -12.85 -7.03 -3.57
CA TYR A 261 -13.29 -7.40 -2.23
C TYR A 261 -13.07 -6.24 -1.24
N PRO A 262 -13.96 -5.24 -1.24
CA PRO A 262 -13.92 -4.19 -0.24
C PRO A 262 -14.51 -4.69 1.08
N LEU A 263 -13.77 -4.47 2.16
CA LEU A 263 -14.16 -4.80 3.52
C LEU A 263 -14.60 -3.54 4.26
N ASN A 264 -15.83 -3.51 4.79
CA ASN A 264 -16.39 -2.37 5.52
C ASN A 264 -16.20 -1.01 4.81
N PRO A 265 -16.38 -0.90 3.47
CA PRO A 265 -16.16 0.35 2.76
C PRO A 265 -17.27 1.37 3.05
N ALA A 266 -16.98 2.66 2.92
CA ALA A 266 -18.05 3.61 2.58
C ALA A 266 -18.39 3.46 1.08
N GLY A 267 -19.68 3.43 0.76
CA GLY A 267 -20.19 3.37 -0.60
C GLY A 267 -19.90 4.62 -1.43
N LEU A 268 -20.27 4.55 -2.71
CA LEU A 268 -20.09 5.66 -3.65
C LEU A 268 -20.95 6.86 -3.24
N TYR A 269 -20.52 8.06 -3.62
CA TYR A 269 -21.39 9.24 -3.56
C TYR A 269 -22.30 9.25 -4.77
N ASP A 270 -23.61 9.25 -4.52
CA ASP A 270 -24.63 9.44 -5.55
C ASP A 270 -24.61 10.89 -6.03
N SER A 271 -23.98 11.12 -7.18
CA SER A 271 -23.77 12.46 -7.70
C SER A 271 -24.89 12.83 -8.65
N TRP A 272 -25.43 14.04 -8.50
CA TRP A 272 -26.39 14.63 -9.44
C TRP A 272 -25.87 14.73 -10.88
N PHE A 273 -24.55 14.65 -11.09
CA PHE A 273 -23.92 14.61 -12.40
C PHE A 273 -22.99 13.40 -12.51
N LYS A 274 -23.02 12.69 -13.65
CA LYS A 274 -22.12 11.55 -13.87
C LYS A 274 -20.65 11.97 -13.68
N LYS A 275 -19.93 11.25 -12.83
CA LYS A 275 -18.51 11.54 -12.54
C LYS A 275 -17.65 11.24 -13.77
N HIS A 276 -16.55 12.01 -13.90
CA HIS A 276 -15.64 11.96 -15.05
C HIS A 276 -15.00 10.58 -15.35
N PHE A 277 -14.93 9.67 -14.38
CA PHE A 277 -14.34 8.33 -14.53
C PHE A 277 -15.24 7.21 -13.99
N ASP A 278 -16.55 7.43 -13.90
CA ASP A 278 -17.50 6.34 -13.72
C ASP A 278 -17.83 5.73 -15.08
N ASN A 279 -17.12 4.65 -15.42
CA ASN A 279 -17.29 3.92 -16.67
C ASN A 279 -18.10 2.64 -16.50
N TRP A 280 -18.65 2.37 -15.31
CA TRP A 280 -19.20 1.07 -14.95
C TRP A 280 -20.25 0.56 -15.95
N ASP A 281 -21.20 1.42 -16.34
CA ASP A 281 -22.27 1.08 -17.29
C ASP A 281 -21.75 0.79 -18.71
N ARG A 282 -20.53 1.26 -19.03
CA ARG A 282 -19.87 1.08 -20.34
C ARG A 282 -18.98 -0.15 -20.39
N LEU A 283 -18.68 -0.76 -19.24
CA LEU A 283 -17.83 -1.94 -19.19
C LEU A 283 -18.59 -3.16 -19.73
N VAL A 284 -18.05 -3.78 -20.77
CA VAL A 284 -18.58 -5.04 -21.31
C VAL A 284 -18.26 -6.20 -20.38
N ASN A 285 -17.00 -6.25 -19.91
CA ASN A 285 -16.52 -7.29 -19.01
C ASN A 285 -16.32 -6.70 -17.62
N LYS A 286 -17.33 -6.87 -16.75
CA LYS A 286 -17.28 -6.40 -15.37
C LYS A 286 -16.57 -7.41 -14.47
N PRO A 287 -15.80 -6.97 -13.47
CA PRO A 287 -15.26 -7.84 -12.45
C PRO A 287 -16.36 -8.24 -11.47
N HIS A 288 -16.15 -9.32 -10.73
CA HIS A 288 -16.99 -9.61 -9.57
C HIS A 288 -16.66 -8.63 -8.44
N VAL A 289 -17.65 -7.88 -7.95
CA VAL A 289 -17.52 -6.96 -6.81
C VAL A 289 -18.38 -7.49 -5.67
N LEU A 290 -17.74 -7.85 -4.55
CA LEU A 290 -18.42 -8.40 -3.39
C LEU A 290 -18.06 -7.60 -2.13
N ILE A 291 -19.02 -6.81 -1.66
CA ILE A 291 -18.89 -5.93 -0.50
C ILE A 291 -19.21 -6.70 0.78
N GLN A 292 -18.29 -6.65 1.75
CA GLN A 292 -18.48 -7.25 3.06
C GLN A 292 -18.86 -6.16 4.08
N LYS A 293 -20.04 -6.29 4.70
CA LYS A 293 -20.52 -5.44 5.81
C LYS A 293 -20.43 -6.25 7.10
N GLN A 294 -19.39 -6.04 7.91
CA GLN A 294 -19.12 -6.85 9.10
C GLN A 294 -19.85 -6.37 10.34
N GLY A 295 -20.46 -7.33 11.06
CA GLY A 295 -21.07 -7.09 12.37
C GLY A 295 -21.97 -5.86 12.35
N ASN A 296 -21.72 -4.95 13.29
CA ASN A 296 -22.43 -3.68 13.38
C ASN A 296 -21.63 -2.48 12.82
N ASP A 297 -20.71 -2.70 11.88
CA ASP A 297 -19.89 -1.65 11.27
C ASP A 297 -20.70 -0.38 10.91
N PRO A 298 -20.26 0.81 11.37
CA PRO A 298 -20.98 2.05 11.10
C PRO A 298 -20.64 2.66 9.74
N VAL A 299 -19.52 2.28 9.12
CA VAL A 299 -19.00 2.94 7.91
C VAL A 299 -19.73 2.47 6.66
N SER A 300 -19.95 1.16 6.52
CA SER A 300 -20.67 0.57 5.39
C SER A 300 -22.18 0.84 5.37
N ARG A 301 -22.65 1.63 6.33
CA ARG A 301 -23.98 2.25 6.29
C ARG A 301 -24.00 3.45 5.35
N PHE A 302 -22.87 4.03 4.93
CA PHE A 302 -22.89 5.24 4.12
C PHE A 302 -22.60 4.98 2.65
N GLY A 303 -23.17 5.83 1.78
CA GLY A 303 -22.99 5.81 0.34
C GLY A 303 -23.92 4.82 -0.38
N VAL A 304 -23.69 4.66 -1.68
CA VAL A 304 -24.49 3.81 -2.57
C VAL A 304 -23.65 2.77 -3.29
N TRP A 305 -24.26 1.65 -3.61
CA TRP A 305 -23.70 0.54 -4.37
C TRP A 305 -24.22 0.55 -5.81
N LYS A 306 -23.47 -0.01 -6.76
CA LYS A 306 -24.03 -0.32 -8.10
C LYS A 306 -24.97 -1.52 -7.96
N SER A 307 -26.09 -1.53 -8.70
CA SER A 307 -27.15 -2.53 -8.55
C SER A 307 -26.71 -3.97 -8.88
N ASP A 308 -25.68 -4.14 -9.69
CA ASP A 308 -25.09 -5.42 -10.07
C ASP A 308 -23.87 -5.82 -9.22
N TRP A 309 -23.58 -5.09 -8.13
CA TRP A 309 -22.62 -5.53 -7.12
C TRP A 309 -23.27 -6.47 -6.13
N ASP A 310 -22.50 -7.41 -5.61
CA ASP A 310 -22.96 -8.27 -4.52
C ASP A 310 -22.60 -7.64 -3.17
N VAL A 311 -23.55 -7.67 -2.25
CA VAL A 311 -23.38 -7.19 -0.88
C VAL A 311 -23.71 -8.34 0.06
N VAL A 312 -22.81 -8.63 1.00
CA VAL A 312 -23.02 -9.62 2.06
C VAL A 312 -22.91 -8.98 3.42
N ARG A 313 -23.86 -9.34 4.29
CA ARG A 313 -23.80 -9.10 5.73
C ARG A 313 -23.02 -10.24 6.36
N VAL A 314 -21.97 -9.90 7.11
CA VAL A 314 -21.14 -10.88 7.81
C VAL A 314 -21.59 -10.93 9.26
N ILE A 315 -22.16 -12.07 9.67
CA ILE A 315 -22.66 -12.31 11.02
C ILE A 315 -21.60 -13.13 11.76
N PRO A 316 -20.84 -12.51 12.69
CA PRO A 316 -19.82 -13.22 13.45
C PRO A 316 -20.43 -14.07 14.58
N PRO A 317 -19.69 -15.06 15.10
CA PRO A 317 -20.04 -15.70 16.36
C PRO A 317 -19.93 -14.71 17.54
N LEU A 318 -20.91 -14.77 18.45
CA LEU A 318 -21.06 -13.80 19.54
C LEU A 318 -19.85 -13.72 20.48
N ASP A 319 -19.17 -14.84 20.72
CA ASP A 319 -17.98 -14.93 21.57
C ASP A 319 -16.71 -14.37 20.93
N LYS A 320 -16.72 -14.10 19.62
CA LYS A 320 -15.61 -13.50 18.88
C LYS A 320 -15.85 -12.06 18.48
N GLN A 321 -17.10 -11.60 18.55
CA GLN A 321 -17.50 -10.27 18.13
C GLN A 321 -16.86 -9.19 19.02
N GLY A 322 -16.51 -8.06 18.40
CA GLY A 322 -15.98 -6.91 19.09
C GLY A 322 -16.97 -6.32 20.10
N PRO A 323 -16.49 -5.62 21.14
CA PRO A 323 -17.33 -5.05 22.19
C PRO A 323 -18.15 -3.84 21.72
N ASN A 324 -17.90 -3.33 20.51
CA ASN A 324 -18.59 -2.18 19.93
C ASN A 324 -18.42 -2.12 18.40
N GLU A 325 -19.21 -1.25 17.76
CA GLU A 325 -19.25 -1.07 16.31
C GLU A 325 -17.88 -0.66 15.69
N LEU A 326 -17.03 0.07 16.44
CA LEU A 326 -15.70 0.48 15.96
C LEU A 326 -14.71 -0.69 15.93
N VAL A 327 -14.84 -1.64 16.86
CA VAL A 327 -14.01 -2.85 16.84
C VAL A 327 -14.50 -3.78 15.72
N ASP A 328 -15.80 -3.91 15.52
CA ASP A 328 -16.39 -4.64 14.37
C ASP A 328 -15.89 -4.09 13.02
N HIS A 329 -15.61 -2.79 12.93
CA HIS A 329 -15.04 -2.18 11.73
C HIS A 329 -13.64 -2.71 11.39
N ALA A 330 -12.84 -3.08 12.41
CA ALA A 330 -11.44 -3.43 12.27
C ALA A 330 -11.16 -4.95 12.24
N LEU A 331 -12.03 -5.75 12.85
CA LEU A 331 -11.84 -7.21 12.96
C LEU A 331 -12.08 -7.92 11.62
N ASN A 332 -11.52 -9.14 11.51
CA ASN A 332 -11.76 -10.06 10.41
C ASN A 332 -12.48 -11.30 10.92
N TYR A 333 -13.79 -11.37 10.69
CA TYR A 333 -14.61 -12.52 11.12
C TYR A 333 -14.61 -13.70 10.17
N ALA A 334 -13.97 -13.61 8.99
CA ALA A 334 -14.08 -14.64 7.97
C ALA A 334 -13.37 -15.97 8.32
N GLY A 335 -12.58 -16.00 9.39
CA GLY A 335 -11.84 -17.20 9.81
C GLY A 335 -12.66 -18.21 10.61
N PHE A 336 -13.82 -17.83 11.14
CA PHE A 336 -14.59 -18.72 12.02
C PHE A 336 -15.61 -19.56 11.24
N SER A 337 -15.67 -20.84 11.57
CA SER A 337 -16.64 -21.79 10.99
C SER A 337 -18.10 -21.37 11.23
N ALA A 338 -18.37 -20.73 12.36
CA ALA A 338 -19.69 -20.22 12.73
C ALA A 338 -20.07 -18.89 12.04
N THR A 339 -19.13 -18.21 11.38
CA THR A 339 -19.43 -16.96 10.66
C THR A 339 -20.31 -17.24 9.45
N GLN A 340 -21.36 -16.45 9.28
CA GLN A 340 -22.28 -16.54 8.15
C GLN A 340 -22.16 -15.32 7.24
N PHE A 341 -22.14 -15.57 5.93
CA PHE A 341 -22.18 -14.53 4.90
C PHE A 341 -23.53 -14.58 4.22
N ILE A 342 -24.39 -13.61 4.52
CA ILE A 342 -25.78 -13.57 4.07
C ILE A 342 -25.95 -12.46 3.05
N GLY A 343 -26.54 -12.79 1.91
CA GLY A 343 -26.82 -11.88 0.82
C GLY A 343 -27.79 -10.78 1.20
N VAL A 344 -27.51 -9.59 0.70
CA VAL A 344 -28.33 -8.39 0.86
C VAL A 344 -28.82 -7.94 -0.52
N ASP A 345 -30.10 -7.62 -0.62
CA ASP A 345 -30.65 -6.94 -1.80
C ASP A 345 -30.05 -5.55 -1.91
N THR A 346 -29.26 -5.35 -2.95
CA THR A 346 -28.43 -4.15 -3.12
C THR A 346 -29.26 -2.92 -3.46
N GLU A 347 -30.35 -3.07 -4.19
CA GLU A 347 -31.25 -1.95 -4.51
C GLU A 347 -32.01 -1.53 -3.26
N LYS A 348 -32.53 -2.51 -2.50
CA LYS A 348 -33.19 -2.25 -1.22
C LYS A 348 -32.26 -1.61 -0.18
N ASP A 349 -31.02 -2.08 -0.04
CA ASP A 349 -30.03 -1.49 0.88
C ASP A 349 -29.70 -0.04 0.50
N ASN A 350 -29.69 0.30 -0.80
CA ASN A 350 -29.52 1.67 -1.26
C ASN A 350 -30.73 2.56 -0.88
N GLU A 351 -31.95 2.06 -1.07
CA GLU A 351 -33.19 2.79 -0.76
C GLU A 351 -33.33 3.06 0.74
N GLU A 352 -33.09 2.06 1.59
CA GLU A 352 -33.18 2.17 3.06
C GLU A 352 -32.28 3.28 3.63
N HIS A 353 -31.20 3.61 2.91
CA HIS A 353 -30.15 4.50 3.39
C HIS A 353 -30.18 5.89 2.75
N GLN A 354 -31.10 6.14 1.82
CA GLN A 354 -31.15 7.38 1.03
C GLN A 354 -31.21 8.65 1.89
N TYR A 355 -32.10 8.69 2.89
CA TYR A 355 -32.25 9.86 3.76
C TYR A 355 -31.00 10.13 4.61
N ARG A 356 -30.43 9.07 5.19
CA ARG A 356 -29.18 9.15 5.94
C ARG A 356 -28.03 9.64 5.07
N ASN A 357 -27.93 9.13 3.84
CA ASN A 357 -26.90 9.50 2.88
C ASN A 357 -26.99 10.97 2.48
N PHE A 358 -28.20 11.50 2.32
CA PHE A 358 -28.38 12.92 2.05
C PHE A 358 -27.92 13.78 3.24
N TRP A 359 -28.47 13.56 4.44
CA TRP A 359 -28.21 14.45 5.58
C TRP A 359 -26.81 14.31 6.18
N LEU A 360 -26.35 13.08 6.40
CA LEU A 360 -25.08 12.84 7.10
C LEU A 360 -23.91 12.72 6.13
N TYR A 361 -24.02 11.83 5.13
CA TYR A 361 -22.91 11.56 4.21
C TYR A 361 -22.65 12.69 3.22
N THR A 362 -23.68 13.42 2.82
CA THR A 362 -23.54 14.54 1.87
C THR A 362 -23.39 15.85 2.60
N LEU A 363 -24.42 16.27 3.33
CA LEU A 363 -24.50 17.61 3.92
C LEU A 363 -23.62 17.75 5.16
N GLY A 364 -23.82 16.89 6.18
CA GLY A 364 -23.09 16.94 7.44
C GLY A 364 -21.59 16.78 7.26
N ARG A 365 -21.16 15.78 6.49
CA ARG A 365 -19.76 15.58 6.12
C ARG A 365 -19.17 16.80 5.40
N GLY A 366 -19.92 17.42 4.48
CA GLY A 366 -19.52 18.66 3.81
C GLY A 366 -19.31 19.82 4.78
N ILE A 367 -20.25 20.04 5.70
CA ILE A 367 -20.14 21.10 6.72
C ILE A 367 -18.87 20.92 7.56
N VAL A 368 -18.66 19.72 8.11
CA VAL A 368 -17.47 19.40 8.92
C VAL A 368 -16.18 19.65 8.13
N TYR A 369 -16.16 19.26 6.86
CA TYR A 369 -15.01 19.43 5.99
C TYR A 369 -14.68 20.90 5.72
N TYR A 370 -15.63 21.64 5.15
CA TYR A 370 -15.37 22.99 4.65
C TYR A 370 -15.22 24.02 5.77
N LEU A 371 -15.89 23.82 6.92
CA LEU A 371 -15.78 24.73 8.05
C LEU A 371 -14.65 24.38 9.02
N GLY A 372 -14.36 23.08 9.21
CA GLY A 372 -13.36 22.63 10.19
C GLY A 372 -12.06 22.18 9.54
N LEU A 373 -12.13 21.11 8.73
CA LEU A 373 -10.94 20.38 8.31
C LEU A 373 -10.13 21.10 7.23
N LEU A 374 -10.80 21.78 6.29
CA LEU A 374 -10.14 22.48 5.19
C LEU A 374 -9.30 23.67 5.70
N PRO A 375 -9.83 24.59 6.55
CA PRO A 375 -9.00 25.63 7.18
C PRO A 375 -7.88 25.05 8.04
N TYR A 376 -8.15 23.97 8.79
CA TYR A 376 -7.12 23.31 9.58
C TYR A 376 -5.97 22.81 8.70
N HIS A 377 -6.27 22.11 7.60
CA HIS A 377 -5.26 21.47 6.76
C HIS A 377 -4.43 22.48 5.96
N TYR A 378 -5.03 23.57 5.46
CA TYR A 378 -4.34 24.52 4.57
C TYR A 378 -3.84 25.79 5.27
N ILE A 379 -4.30 26.10 6.49
CA ILE A 379 -3.89 27.30 7.23
C ILE A 379 -3.25 26.90 8.56
N VAL A 380 -4.03 26.30 9.46
CA VAL A 380 -3.58 26.06 10.86
C VAL A 380 -2.38 25.12 10.91
N ARG A 381 -2.47 23.97 10.24
CA ARG A 381 -1.44 22.92 10.25
C ARG A 381 -0.10 23.40 9.66
N PRO A 382 -0.06 24.04 8.48
CA PRO A 382 1.17 24.66 7.97
C PRO A 382 1.77 25.69 8.94
N CYS A 383 0.95 26.59 9.52
CA CYS A 383 1.41 27.57 10.49
C CYS A 383 2.00 26.92 11.76
N MET A 384 1.32 25.91 12.32
CA MET A 384 1.82 25.16 13.47
C MET A 384 3.16 24.49 13.16
N TYR A 385 3.29 23.87 11.99
CA TYR A 385 4.55 23.25 11.62
C TYR A 385 5.66 24.26 11.44
N TYR A 386 5.40 25.37 10.77
CA TYR A 386 6.37 26.45 10.64
C TYR A 386 6.82 26.95 12.02
N ALA A 387 5.88 27.10 12.96
CA ALA A 387 6.19 27.51 14.33
C ALA A 387 7.06 26.50 15.08
N VAL A 388 6.79 25.20 14.91
CA VAL A 388 7.58 24.13 15.55
C VAL A 388 8.97 24.01 14.95
N THR A 389 9.11 24.13 13.63
CA THR A 389 10.40 24.00 12.94
C THR A 389 11.29 25.22 13.16
N HIS A 390 10.71 26.41 13.23
CA HIS A 390 11.43 27.69 13.36
C HIS A 390 11.29 28.31 14.76
N LYS A 391 11.17 27.46 15.79
CA LYS A 391 10.93 27.93 17.17
C LYS A 391 12.03 28.89 17.66
N LEU A 392 13.28 28.67 17.23
CA LEU A 392 14.40 29.49 17.65
C LEU A 392 14.35 30.84 16.95
N GLU A 393 14.17 30.85 15.63
CA GLU A 393 14.07 32.05 14.79
C GLU A 393 12.87 32.90 15.23
N LEU A 394 11.73 32.29 15.50
CA LEU A 394 10.54 32.97 16.03
C LEU A 394 10.76 33.50 17.45
N SER A 395 11.44 32.75 18.32
CA SER A 395 11.79 33.23 19.67
C SER A 395 12.75 34.41 19.63
N LEU A 396 13.73 34.39 18.73
CA LEU A 396 14.67 35.48 18.50
C LEU A 396 13.95 36.70 17.93
N ALA A 397 13.08 36.52 16.93
CA ALA A 397 12.27 37.60 16.38
C ALA A 397 11.35 38.22 17.44
N ALA A 398 10.69 37.41 18.26
CA ALA A 398 9.86 37.88 19.37
C ALA A 398 10.68 38.64 20.42
N ALA A 399 11.87 38.12 20.79
CA ALA A 399 12.79 38.79 21.70
C ALA A 399 13.29 40.12 21.14
N SER A 400 13.61 40.20 19.84
CA SER A 400 13.99 41.43 19.15
C SER A 400 12.86 42.46 19.11
N ILE A 401 11.62 42.02 18.84
CA ILE A 401 10.43 42.90 18.88
C ILE A 401 10.22 43.43 20.30
N LEU A 402 10.28 42.56 21.32
CA LEU A 402 10.17 42.98 22.72
C LEU A 402 11.27 43.99 23.09
N LEU A 403 12.53 43.68 22.78
CA LEU A 403 13.66 44.57 23.03
C LEU A 403 13.47 45.94 22.36
N PHE A 404 12.99 45.97 21.12
CA PHE A 404 12.67 47.20 20.40
C PHE A 404 11.55 47.99 21.09
N THR A 405 10.43 47.34 21.42
CA THR A 405 9.29 47.98 22.10
C THR A 405 9.66 48.53 23.48
N PHE A 406 10.49 47.83 24.26
CA PHE A 406 10.96 48.32 25.56
C PHE A 406 12.04 49.40 25.43
N SER A 407 12.92 49.34 24.43
CA SER A 407 13.95 50.37 24.20
C SER A 407 13.37 51.74 23.85
N ALA A 408 12.20 51.77 23.18
CA ALA A 408 11.47 53.00 22.87
C ALA A 408 10.92 53.72 24.12
N ILE A 409 10.79 53.01 25.25
CA ILE A 409 10.33 53.58 26.53
C ILE A 409 11.48 54.27 27.28
N PHE A 410 12.73 53.84 27.07
CA PHE A 410 13.83 54.21 27.96
C PHE A 410 14.83 55.27 27.49
N LEU A 411 14.99 55.61 26.20
CA LEU A 411 15.65 56.88 25.76
C LEU A 411 15.70 56.98 24.20
N PRO A 412 15.51 58.17 23.58
CA PRO A 412 15.61 58.35 22.13
C PRO A 412 16.99 58.03 21.50
N SER A 413 18.06 58.08 22.31
CA SER A 413 19.43 57.79 21.88
C SER A 413 19.72 56.29 21.64
N ILE A 414 18.79 55.40 21.98
CA ILE A 414 18.92 53.93 21.82
C ILE A 414 18.20 53.42 20.55
N ILE A 415 17.47 54.30 19.84
CA ILE A 415 16.66 53.92 18.67
C ILE A 415 17.53 53.39 17.51
N LEU A 416 18.71 53.98 17.27
CA LEU A 416 19.60 53.55 16.17
C LEU A 416 20.20 52.14 16.39
N PRO A 417 20.79 51.82 17.56
CA PRO A 417 21.23 50.47 17.87
C PRO A 417 20.09 49.45 17.88
N ALA A 418 18.91 49.83 18.38
CA ALA A 418 17.74 48.94 18.42
C ALA A 418 17.20 48.62 17.02
N ALA A 419 17.16 49.58 16.11
CA ALA A 419 16.79 49.35 14.71
C ALA A 419 17.80 48.44 13.98
N PHE A 420 19.10 48.59 14.26
CA PHE A 420 20.16 47.72 13.72
C PHE A 420 20.06 46.28 14.25
N LEU A 421 19.73 46.10 15.53
CA LEU A 421 19.49 44.77 16.10
C LEU A 421 18.21 44.12 15.55
N LEU A 422 17.18 44.91 15.25
CA LEU A 422 15.94 44.42 14.63
C LEU A 422 16.18 43.98 13.18
N THR A 423 16.96 44.74 12.39
CA THR A 423 17.30 44.36 11.01
C THR A 423 18.20 43.12 10.96
N ILE A 424 19.19 43.01 11.85
CA ILE A 424 20.00 41.79 11.98
C ILE A 424 19.16 40.61 12.46
N GLY A 425 18.27 40.81 13.43
CA GLY A 425 17.39 39.76 13.96
C GLY A 425 16.38 39.23 12.94
N LEU A 426 15.91 40.09 12.02
CA LEU A 426 14.98 39.71 10.95
C LEU A 426 15.67 39.15 9.70
N LEU A 427 16.98 39.38 9.51
CA LEU A 427 17.71 38.90 8.34
C LEU A 427 17.68 37.36 8.17
N PRO A 428 17.87 36.53 9.22
CA PRO A 428 17.69 35.09 9.12
C PRO A 428 16.28 34.68 8.65
N LEU A 429 15.24 35.37 9.13
CA LEU A 429 13.85 35.12 8.75
C LEU A 429 13.61 35.46 7.27
N VAL A 430 14.18 36.57 6.78
CA VAL A 430 14.09 36.97 5.37
C VAL A 430 14.84 35.99 4.46
N ILE A 431 16.07 35.59 4.85
CA ILE A 431 16.86 34.59 4.11
C ILE A 431 16.12 33.25 4.06
N ASP A 432 15.59 32.79 5.19
CA ASP A 432 14.81 31.56 5.25
C ASP A 432 13.53 31.64 4.43
N THR A 433 12.83 32.78 4.45
CA THR A 433 11.63 33.01 3.63
C THR A 433 11.95 32.94 2.14
N ILE A 434 13.03 33.60 1.69
CA ILE A 434 13.50 33.56 0.29
C ILE A 434 13.89 32.13 -0.10
N PHE A 435 14.62 31.43 0.77
CA PHE A 435 15.05 30.05 0.52
C PHE A 435 13.87 29.08 0.47
N THR A 436 12.91 29.23 1.38
CA THR A 436 11.66 28.47 1.42
C THR A 436 10.80 28.75 0.19
N LEU A 437 10.67 30.01 -0.23
CA LEU A 437 9.99 30.37 -1.47
C LEU A 437 10.68 29.75 -2.70
N GLY A 438 12.01 29.79 -2.75
CA GLY A 438 12.81 29.13 -3.78
C GLY A 438 12.56 27.62 -3.83
N LYS A 439 12.52 26.95 -2.68
CA LYS A 439 12.15 25.53 -2.57
C LYS A 439 10.71 25.24 -2.99
N MET A 440 9.77 26.12 -2.68
CA MET A 440 8.36 25.99 -3.09
C MET A 440 8.23 26.10 -4.61
N ILE A 441 8.85 27.14 -5.21
CA ILE A 441 8.89 27.32 -6.66
C ILE A 441 9.54 26.11 -7.32
N ALA A 442 10.69 25.66 -6.81
CA ALA A 442 11.31 24.42 -7.27
C ALA A 442 10.30 23.27 -7.17
N THR A 443 9.70 22.97 -6.03
CA THR A 443 8.75 21.84 -5.89
C THR A 443 7.53 21.93 -6.84
N ILE A 444 7.07 23.13 -7.19
CA ILE A 444 5.96 23.32 -8.14
C ILE A 444 6.38 22.95 -9.57
N PHE A 445 7.58 23.37 -10.00
CA PHE A 445 8.07 23.24 -11.38
C PHE A 445 9.08 22.10 -11.58
N ASP A 446 9.57 21.49 -10.50
CA ASP A 446 10.61 20.48 -10.52
C ASP A 446 10.05 19.18 -11.10
N THR A 447 10.83 18.62 -12.00
CA THR A 447 10.57 17.34 -12.67
C THR A 447 11.40 16.22 -12.05
N LYS A 448 12.25 16.51 -11.05
CA LYS A 448 13.02 15.50 -10.33
C LYS A 448 12.11 14.49 -9.65
N LYS A 449 12.57 13.24 -9.65
CA LYS A 449 11.89 12.13 -8.97
C LYS A 449 11.86 12.40 -7.47
N ILE A 450 10.69 12.21 -6.86
CA ILE A 450 10.56 12.25 -5.40
C ILE A 450 11.37 11.07 -4.82
N PRO A 451 12.14 11.28 -3.74
CA PRO A 451 12.77 10.17 -3.03
C PRO A 451 11.71 9.17 -2.52
N PRO A 452 12.11 7.90 -2.32
CA PRO A 452 11.29 6.93 -1.60
C PRO A 452 10.82 7.51 -0.26
N ALA A 453 9.62 7.13 0.18
CA ALA A 453 9.15 7.53 1.51
C ALA A 453 10.03 6.92 2.60
N ALA A 454 10.10 7.55 3.77
CA ALA A 454 10.92 7.04 4.87
C ALA A 454 10.47 5.66 5.37
N CYS A 455 9.22 5.25 5.10
CA CYS A 455 8.69 3.91 5.34
C CYS A 455 9.05 2.88 4.27
N HIS A 456 9.60 3.32 3.13
CA HIS A 456 10.04 2.48 2.01
C HIS A 456 11.53 2.66 1.69
N ASP A 457 12.30 3.27 2.60
CA ASP A 457 13.73 3.49 2.39
C ASP A 457 14.47 2.14 2.26
N PRO A 458 15.27 1.93 1.20
CA PRO A 458 16.05 0.71 1.04
C PRO A 458 17.00 0.36 2.19
N LYS A 459 17.36 1.35 3.02
CA LYS A 459 18.21 1.20 4.20
C LYS A 459 17.48 0.67 5.44
N LEU A 460 16.16 0.55 5.40
CA LEU A 460 15.39 -0.03 6.51
C LEU A 460 15.80 -1.49 6.74
N ALA A 461 15.81 -1.89 8.01
CA ALA A 461 16.05 -3.27 8.38
C ALA A 461 15.00 -4.19 7.76
N ARG A 462 15.47 -5.32 7.21
CA ARG A 462 14.65 -6.30 6.52
C ARG A 462 14.59 -7.59 7.34
N ASN A 463 13.46 -8.28 7.29
CA ASN A 463 13.38 -9.66 7.75
C ASN A 463 14.20 -10.55 6.80
N GLN A 464 15.19 -11.28 7.32
CA GLN A 464 16.10 -12.08 6.49
C GLN A 464 15.36 -13.11 5.64
N ALA A 465 14.34 -13.77 6.21
CA ALA A 465 13.50 -14.74 5.51
C ALA A 465 12.67 -14.13 4.37
N LEU A 466 12.41 -12.82 4.41
CA LEU A 466 11.61 -12.12 3.41
C LEU A 466 12.47 -11.33 2.41
N ASP A 467 13.75 -11.07 2.70
CA ASP A 467 14.61 -10.23 1.85
C ASP A 467 14.85 -10.85 0.47
N ILE A 468 14.30 -10.22 -0.57
CA ILE A 468 14.41 -10.73 -1.96
C ILE A 468 15.83 -10.64 -2.53
N TYR A 469 16.73 -9.89 -1.90
CA TYR A 469 18.12 -9.75 -2.34
C TYR A 469 19.03 -10.82 -1.73
N ASN A 470 18.62 -11.48 -0.64
CA ASN A 470 19.39 -12.53 0.01
C ASN A 470 18.87 -13.93 -0.36
N ASN A 471 17.56 -14.07 -0.50
CA ASN A 471 16.93 -15.37 -0.77
C ASN A 471 17.05 -15.78 -2.23
N HIS A 472 17.63 -16.95 -2.48
CA HIS A 472 17.84 -17.52 -3.81
C HIS A 472 16.73 -18.51 -4.19
N ILE A 473 16.37 -18.52 -5.47
CA ILE A 473 15.38 -19.43 -6.05
C ILE A 473 15.87 -19.90 -7.43
N GLU A 474 15.26 -20.97 -7.93
CA GLU A 474 15.46 -21.46 -9.28
C GLU A 474 14.23 -21.13 -10.13
N SER A 475 14.46 -20.73 -11.38
CA SER A 475 13.37 -20.39 -12.29
C SER A 475 13.75 -20.67 -13.73
N THR A 476 12.81 -21.19 -14.50
CA THR A 476 13.01 -21.52 -15.90
C THR A 476 12.70 -20.32 -16.80
N PHE A 477 13.58 -20.10 -17.77
CA PHE A 477 13.43 -19.13 -18.84
C PHE A 477 13.70 -19.81 -20.18
N THR A 478 12.99 -19.40 -21.22
CA THR A 478 13.37 -19.72 -22.59
C THR A 478 14.64 -18.95 -22.98
N LEU A 479 15.44 -19.48 -23.90
CA LEU A 479 16.59 -18.76 -24.45
C LEU A 479 16.17 -17.41 -25.06
N LYS A 480 14.97 -17.35 -25.66
CA LYS A 480 14.38 -16.10 -26.14
C LYS A 480 14.19 -15.08 -25.02
N GLU A 481 13.57 -15.47 -23.90
CA GLU A 481 13.38 -14.59 -22.73
C GLU A 481 14.73 -14.09 -22.19
N LEU A 482 15.75 -14.96 -22.13
CA LEU A 482 17.10 -14.57 -21.70
C LEU A 482 17.77 -13.59 -22.68
N GLY A 483 17.63 -13.83 -23.99
CA GLY A 483 18.08 -12.93 -25.04
C GLY A 483 17.44 -11.55 -24.90
N THR A 484 16.10 -11.49 -24.84
CA THR A 484 15.33 -10.25 -24.64
C THR A 484 15.77 -9.51 -23.38
N TYR A 485 15.95 -10.23 -22.27
CA TYR A 485 16.42 -9.64 -21.02
C TYR A 485 17.78 -8.96 -21.17
N TYR A 486 18.74 -9.64 -21.79
CA TYR A 486 20.09 -9.13 -21.91
C TYR A 486 20.23 -8.06 -22.97
N ASP A 487 19.43 -8.09 -24.03
CA ASP A 487 19.31 -6.99 -24.98
C ASP A 487 18.87 -5.72 -24.26
N ALA A 488 17.75 -5.79 -23.53
CA ALA A 488 17.26 -4.69 -22.73
C ALA A 488 18.30 -4.16 -21.71
N LYS A 489 18.91 -5.04 -20.91
CA LYS A 489 19.82 -4.58 -19.85
C LYS A 489 21.21 -4.19 -20.35
N ARG A 490 21.76 -4.84 -21.38
CA ARG A 490 23.12 -4.56 -21.86
C ARG A 490 23.08 -3.45 -22.89
N VAL A 491 22.23 -3.57 -23.91
CA VAL A 491 22.19 -2.64 -25.03
C VAL A 491 21.43 -1.38 -24.62
N LEU A 492 20.16 -1.51 -24.25
CA LEU A 492 19.30 -0.33 -24.03
C LEU A 492 19.62 0.43 -22.73
N VAL A 493 19.86 -0.29 -21.62
CA VAL A 493 20.09 0.35 -20.32
C VAL A 493 21.56 0.72 -20.09
N LYS A 494 22.51 -0.13 -20.51
CA LYS A 494 23.94 0.02 -20.18
C LYS A 494 24.84 0.42 -21.33
N ASN A 495 24.31 0.50 -22.56
CA ASN A 495 25.08 0.80 -23.77
C ASN A 495 26.33 -0.10 -23.93
N LYS A 496 26.16 -1.41 -23.73
CA LYS A 496 27.19 -2.45 -23.89
C LYS A 496 26.83 -3.38 -25.05
N PRO A 497 27.81 -3.99 -25.73
CA PRO A 497 27.53 -4.95 -26.79
C PRO A 497 26.68 -6.12 -26.26
N PHE A 498 25.77 -6.63 -27.09
CA PHE A 498 24.88 -7.73 -26.72
C PHE A 498 25.67 -8.94 -26.21
N ILE A 499 26.60 -9.44 -27.01
CA ILE A 499 27.55 -10.49 -26.62
C ILE A 499 28.70 -9.85 -25.81
N PRO A 500 29.03 -10.36 -24.62
CA PRO A 500 30.18 -9.89 -23.85
C PRO A 500 31.51 -10.30 -24.52
N GLU A 501 32.47 -9.38 -24.50
CA GLU A 501 33.84 -9.61 -25.03
C GLU A 501 34.60 -10.65 -24.22
N LEU A 502 34.57 -10.52 -22.89
CA LEU A 502 35.23 -11.41 -21.94
C LEU A 502 34.27 -12.48 -21.43
N GLU A 503 34.72 -13.74 -21.50
CA GLU A 503 34.05 -14.87 -20.89
C GLU A 503 34.33 -14.91 -19.40
N LYS A 504 33.27 -15.08 -18.61
CA LYS A 504 33.33 -15.19 -17.16
C LYS A 504 32.83 -16.57 -16.79
N GLU A 505 33.75 -17.51 -16.64
CA GLU A 505 33.43 -18.92 -16.35
C GLU A 505 32.89 -19.12 -14.92
N ASP A 506 33.15 -18.18 -14.01
CA ASP A 506 32.76 -18.17 -12.59
C ASP A 506 31.23 -18.14 -12.34
N LYS A 507 30.41 -18.22 -13.39
CA LYS A 507 28.94 -18.08 -13.32
C LYS A 507 28.16 -19.13 -14.11
N LYS A 508 28.82 -20.19 -14.60
CA LYS A 508 28.14 -21.29 -15.32
C LYS A 508 27.02 -21.94 -14.49
N ASP A 509 27.24 -22.10 -13.18
CA ASP A 509 26.24 -22.65 -12.24
C ASP A 509 24.95 -21.84 -12.15
N LYS A 510 24.98 -20.53 -12.46
CA LYS A 510 23.78 -19.67 -12.42
C LYS A 510 22.84 -19.90 -13.58
N PHE A 511 23.32 -20.56 -14.64
CA PHE A 511 22.63 -20.70 -15.92
C PHE A 511 22.60 -22.16 -16.40
N GLY A 512 22.52 -23.11 -15.47
CA GLY A 512 22.41 -24.53 -15.82
C GLY A 512 23.63 -25.06 -16.59
N GLY A 513 24.82 -24.56 -16.28
CA GLY A 513 26.08 -25.01 -16.88
C GLY A 513 26.56 -24.16 -18.06
N PHE A 514 25.72 -23.28 -18.60
CA PHE A 514 26.11 -22.41 -19.72
C PHE A 514 26.82 -21.14 -19.25
N SER A 515 27.85 -20.73 -19.99
CA SER A 515 28.41 -19.40 -19.87
C SER A 515 27.42 -18.37 -20.41
N LYS A 516 27.48 -17.14 -19.88
CA LYS A 516 26.63 -16.05 -20.39
C LYS A 516 26.88 -15.78 -21.88
N LYS A 517 28.12 -15.95 -22.35
CA LYS A 517 28.47 -15.72 -23.75
C LYS A 517 27.84 -16.79 -24.63
N GLU A 518 27.96 -18.06 -24.25
CA GLU A 518 27.33 -19.20 -24.92
C GLU A 518 25.81 -19.04 -25.01
N LEU A 519 25.14 -18.70 -23.90
CA LEU A 519 23.69 -18.46 -23.87
C LEU A 519 23.26 -17.40 -24.89
N LEU A 520 23.99 -16.28 -24.94
CA LEU A 520 23.62 -15.16 -25.81
C LEU A 520 23.88 -15.47 -27.29
N GLN A 521 24.95 -16.19 -27.59
CA GLN A 521 25.20 -16.69 -28.95
C GLN A 521 24.12 -17.66 -29.39
N GLN A 522 23.72 -18.61 -28.54
CA GLN A 522 22.64 -19.54 -28.84
C GLN A 522 21.27 -18.85 -28.97
N SER A 523 21.03 -17.78 -28.21
CA SER A 523 19.77 -17.02 -28.28
C SER A 523 19.55 -16.32 -29.63
N LEU A 524 20.61 -16.13 -30.44
CA LEU A 524 20.50 -15.59 -31.80
C LEU A 524 20.09 -16.64 -32.84
N GLN A 525 20.16 -17.94 -32.48
CA GLN A 525 19.79 -19.03 -33.37
C GLN A 525 18.30 -19.35 -33.23
N LYS A 526 17.52 -19.19 -34.32
CA LYS A 526 16.07 -19.40 -34.31
C LYS A 526 15.63 -20.78 -33.80
N ASN A 527 16.44 -21.81 -34.06
CA ASN A 527 16.12 -23.19 -33.68
C ASN A 527 16.11 -23.43 -32.16
N ASN A 528 16.71 -22.51 -31.38
CA ASN A 528 16.89 -22.68 -29.94
C ASN A 528 15.98 -21.78 -29.10
N GLU A 529 15.07 -21.00 -29.71
CA GLU A 529 14.27 -19.99 -28.99
C GLU A 529 13.46 -20.58 -27.81
N GLN A 530 12.95 -21.80 -27.96
CA GLN A 530 12.11 -22.48 -26.96
C GLN A 530 12.91 -23.33 -25.97
N MET A 531 14.23 -23.42 -26.14
CA MET A 531 15.07 -24.16 -25.20
C MET A 531 14.95 -23.55 -23.80
N LEU A 532 14.68 -24.39 -22.82
CA LEU A 532 14.49 -23.99 -21.43
C LEU A 532 15.81 -24.04 -20.67
N ILE A 533 16.13 -22.95 -19.98
CA ILE A 533 17.32 -22.79 -19.16
C ILE A 533 16.87 -22.52 -17.72
N THR A 534 17.37 -23.34 -16.79
CA THR A 534 17.18 -23.12 -15.36
C THR A 534 18.17 -22.07 -14.87
N VAL A 535 17.63 -21.00 -14.28
CA VAL A 535 18.43 -19.89 -13.73
C VAL A 535 18.33 -19.90 -12.21
N LYS A 536 19.47 -19.96 -11.54
CA LYS A 536 19.59 -19.88 -10.08
C LYS A 536 20.07 -18.50 -9.66
N ASN A 537 19.22 -17.74 -8.96
CA ASN A 537 19.55 -16.37 -8.53
C ASN A 537 18.69 -15.88 -7.38
N THR A 538 18.95 -14.67 -6.89
CA THR A 538 18.10 -14.03 -5.88
C THR A 538 16.69 -13.79 -6.40
N LYS A 539 15.67 -13.81 -5.53
CA LYS A 539 14.27 -13.49 -5.88
C LYS A 539 14.18 -12.14 -6.61
N ALA A 540 14.91 -11.13 -6.13
CA ALA A 540 14.99 -9.80 -6.76
C ALA A 540 15.49 -9.86 -8.20
N LYS A 541 16.49 -10.71 -8.47
CA LYS A 541 17.07 -10.84 -9.79
C LYS A 541 16.14 -11.58 -10.76
N ILE A 542 15.52 -12.66 -10.30
CA ILE A 542 14.55 -13.42 -11.09
C ILE A 542 13.34 -12.53 -11.45
N TYR A 543 12.86 -11.74 -10.49
CA TYR A 543 11.83 -10.74 -10.74
C TYR A 543 12.28 -9.68 -11.76
N ASP A 544 13.47 -9.07 -11.59
CA ASP A 544 14.03 -8.09 -12.55
C ASP A 544 14.10 -8.66 -13.98
N MET A 545 14.46 -9.94 -14.12
CA MET A 545 14.51 -10.63 -15.41
C MET A 545 13.13 -10.75 -16.04
N ARG A 546 12.16 -11.32 -15.32
CA ARG A 546 10.78 -11.48 -15.81
C ARG A 546 10.13 -10.14 -16.12
N GLN A 547 10.32 -9.15 -15.24
CA GLN A 547 9.72 -7.83 -15.40
C GLN A 547 10.28 -7.11 -16.62
N THR A 548 11.58 -7.19 -16.85
CA THR A 548 12.22 -6.59 -18.03
C THR A 548 11.67 -7.21 -19.32
N VAL A 549 11.53 -8.54 -19.37
CA VAL A 549 10.93 -9.22 -20.52
C VAL A 549 9.47 -8.79 -20.73
N ARG A 550 8.68 -8.69 -19.66
CA ARG A 550 7.29 -8.22 -19.71
C ARG A 550 7.20 -6.81 -20.31
N LEU A 551 8.02 -5.88 -19.83
CA LEU A 551 8.08 -4.50 -20.31
C LEU A 551 8.51 -4.40 -21.78
N MET A 552 9.50 -5.21 -22.20
CA MET A 552 9.93 -5.29 -23.60
C MET A 552 8.76 -5.70 -24.51
N ASN A 553 7.98 -6.70 -24.10
CA ASN A 553 6.84 -7.20 -24.88
C ASN A 553 5.65 -6.22 -24.92
N HIS A 554 5.45 -5.40 -23.89
CA HIS A 554 4.29 -4.49 -23.80
C HIS A 554 4.56 -3.10 -24.39
N ILE A 555 5.73 -2.53 -24.10
CA ILE A 555 6.05 -1.13 -24.42
C ILE A 555 6.86 -1.02 -25.72
N GLY A 556 7.64 -2.05 -26.07
CA GLY A 556 8.53 -2.03 -27.23
C GLY A 556 7.87 -1.74 -28.57
N PHE A 557 6.55 -1.94 -28.67
CA PHE A 557 5.78 -1.64 -29.87
C PHE A 557 5.25 -0.19 -29.95
N ARG A 558 5.28 0.58 -28.86
CA ARG A 558 4.62 1.90 -28.77
C ARG A 558 5.58 3.09 -28.83
N SER A 559 6.71 3.03 -28.13
CA SER A 559 7.74 4.08 -28.14
C SER A 559 9.06 3.58 -27.56
N LYS A 560 10.15 3.73 -28.33
CA LYS A 560 11.50 3.34 -27.91
C LYS A 560 12.00 4.17 -26.72
N ASP A 561 11.74 5.47 -26.72
CA ASP A 561 12.22 6.37 -25.66
C ASP A 561 11.50 6.11 -24.33
N MET A 562 10.18 5.91 -24.38
CA MET A 562 9.41 5.50 -23.21
C MET A 562 9.91 4.17 -22.66
N LEU A 563 10.13 3.18 -23.52
CA LEU A 563 10.67 1.87 -23.12
C LEU A 563 12.02 2.02 -22.40
N VAL A 564 12.96 2.77 -22.98
CA VAL A 564 14.29 2.98 -22.38
C VAL A 564 14.17 3.66 -21.02
N ALA A 565 13.33 4.69 -20.89
CA ALA A 565 13.09 5.37 -19.62
C ALA A 565 12.53 4.43 -18.55
N THR A 566 11.49 3.65 -18.87
CA THR A 566 10.89 2.68 -17.96
C THR A 566 11.87 1.56 -17.57
N LEU A 567 12.67 1.07 -18.52
CA LEU A 567 13.69 0.05 -18.25
C LEU A 567 14.81 0.56 -17.33
N LYS A 568 15.23 1.82 -17.50
CA LYS A 568 16.21 2.49 -16.63
C LYS A 568 15.65 2.64 -15.23
N GLU A 569 14.42 3.13 -15.09
CA GLU A 569 13.74 3.25 -13.79
C GLU A 569 13.59 1.91 -13.07
N ASN A 570 13.13 0.88 -13.77
CA ASN A 570 13.06 -0.47 -13.21
C ASN A 570 14.46 -0.98 -12.77
N HIS A 571 15.51 -0.65 -13.52
CA HIS A 571 16.88 -1.01 -13.15
C HIS A 571 17.38 -0.23 -11.93
N GLU A 572 17.12 1.07 -11.84
CA GLU A 572 17.45 1.91 -10.69
C GLU A 572 16.80 1.38 -9.41
N HIS A 573 15.52 1.01 -9.48
CA HIS A 573 14.81 0.41 -8.35
C HIS A 573 15.37 -0.96 -7.94
N TYR A 574 15.81 -1.78 -8.89
CA TYR A 574 16.54 -3.02 -8.59
C TYR A 574 17.91 -2.74 -7.93
N LEU A 575 18.61 -1.68 -8.33
CA LEU A 575 19.91 -1.34 -7.77
C LEU A 575 19.80 -0.75 -6.36
N SER A 576 18.76 0.04 -6.08
CA SER A 576 18.56 0.69 -4.78
C SER A 576 18.41 -0.31 -3.63
N GLY A 577 17.87 -1.50 -3.91
CA GLY A 577 17.71 -2.56 -2.91
C GLY A 577 18.98 -3.35 -2.60
N LYS A 578 20.05 -3.21 -3.40
CA LYS A 578 21.30 -3.94 -3.15
C LYS A 578 22.04 -3.37 -1.94
N PRO A 579 22.65 -4.21 -1.09
CA PRO A 579 23.55 -3.76 -0.05
C PRO A 579 24.68 -2.89 -0.65
N SER A 580 25.06 -1.82 0.06
CA SER A 580 26.08 -0.85 -0.36
C SER A 580 27.45 -1.49 -0.66
N THR A 581 27.73 -2.69 -0.17
CA THR A 581 28.92 -3.49 -0.50
C THR A 581 28.98 -3.98 -1.96
N PHE A 582 27.88 -3.92 -2.72
CA PHE A 582 27.82 -4.35 -4.14
C PHE A 582 27.94 -3.21 -5.16
N LEU A 583 27.99 -1.94 -4.74
CA LEU A 583 28.01 -0.80 -5.66
C LEU A 583 29.43 -0.34 -6.06
N PHE A 584 30.47 -0.91 -5.44
CA PHE A 584 31.89 -0.62 -5.72
C PHE A 584 32.67 -1.81 -6.33
N LYS A 585 32.03 -2.58 -7.23
CA LYS A 585 32.72 -3.62 -8.02
C LYS A 585 32.37 -3.57 -9.50
#